data_AF-A0A924NM58-F1
#
_entry.id   AF-A0A924NM58-F1
#
_cell.length_a   1.000
_cell.length_b   1.000
_cell.length_c   1.000
_cell.angle_alpha   90.00
_cell.angle_beta   90.00
_cell.angle_gamma   90.00
#
_symmetry.space_group_name_H-M   'P 1'
#
loop_
_entity.id
_entity.type
_entity.pdbx_description
1 polymer ?
#
loop_
_entity_poly.entity_id
_entity_poly.type
_entity_poly.pdbx_seq_one_letter_code
_entity_poly.pdbx_strand_id
1 'polypeptide(L)'
;MRRLQALLTACGDSDSSPAVVTPAASTKITGTAAAGAPIIGTVTVKDSLGAQKTVGIQTNGAYSVDDINKTVNITPFTDLIVANMAGLAAKTYFAAPAFSVLTTAELNAARQTLTNRLLTILNAMGVSASFDLLRSSFAADHSGFDGVMDVVRVSTDPATQSATITDLVNLTQIQDDLASKTDSTTLPAPATSLSDTVTSLKSINQTLANFSAVFVTLLD
;
A
#
# COMPACT_ATOMS: atom_id res chain seq x y z
N MET A 1 61.49 30.24 50.69
CA MET A 1 61.29 29.66 52.03
C MET A 1 60.39 28.43 51.92
N ARG A 2 60.82 27.29 52.48
CA ARG A 2 60.06 26.14 53.05
C ARG A 2 58.93 25.50 52.22
N ARG A 3 59.10 24.25 51.75
CA ARG A 3 58.62 22.96 52.36
C ARG A 3 57.09 22.95 52.55
N LEU A 4 56.30 21.99 52.06
CA LEU A 4 56.41 20.53 52.24
C LEU A 4 55.40 19.79 51.33
N GLN A 5 55.76 18.57 50.94
CA GLN A 5 54.98 17.60 50.16
C GLN A 5 53.83 16.95 50.97
N ALA A 6 52.80 16.44 50.29
CA ALA A 6 52.08 15.23 50.72
C ALA A 6 51.61 14.44 49.49
N LEU A 7 51.97 13.14 49.48
CA LEU A 7 51.70 12.10 48.48
C LEU A 7 50.24 11.62 48.50
N LEU A 8 49.76 11.12 47.35
CA LEU A 8 48.93 9.91 47.18
C LEU A 8 49.09 9.52 45.68
N THR A 9 50.02 8.65 45.30
CA THR A 9 49.92 7.18 45.20
C THR A 9 48.72 6.68 44.38
N ALA A 10 49.04 6.13 43.19
CA ALA A 10 48.47 4.98 42.44
C ALA A 10 46.93 4.76 42.42
N CYS A 11 46.27 4.21 41.41
CA CYS A 11 46.56 3.24 40.35
C CYS A 11 45.36 3.39 39.37
N GLY A 12 45.53 3.43 38.05
CA GLY A 12 45.33 2.21 37.25
C GLY A 12 43.89 1.69 37.29
N ASP A 13 43.02 2.19 36.41
CA ASP A 13 41.95 1.36 35.85
C ASP A 13 41.64 1.84 34.42
N SER A 14 41.84 0.93 33.47
CA SER A 14 41.68 1.16 32.04
C SER A 14 40.27 0.74 31.65
N ASP A 15 39.27 1.47 32.15
CA ASP A 15 37.88 1.17 31.86
C ASP A 15 37.51 1.74 30.49
N SER A 16 37.91 0.99 29.45
CA SER A 16 37.32 1.11 28.12
C SER A 16 35.88 0.63 28.23
N SER A 17 35.00 1.52 28.69
CA SER A 17 33.56 1.28 28.65
C SER A 17 33.20 0.88 27.22
N PRO A 18 32.72 -0.35 26.96
CA PRO A 18 32.17 -0.65 25.67
C PRO A 18 31.00 0.31 25.51
N ALA A 19 31.05 1.15 24.47
CA ALA A 19 29.92 1.97 24.09
C ALA A 19 28.71 1.04 24.07
N VAL A 20 27.76 1.28 24.97
CA VAL A 20 26.46 0.64 24.92
C VAL A 20 25.89 1.09 23.58
N VAL A 21 26.01 0.22 22.57
CA VAL A 21 25.27 0.34 21.33
C VAL A 21 23.82 0.17 21.75
N THR A 22 23.15 1.28 22.02
CA THR A 22 21.70 1.35 22.08
C THR A 22 21.21 0.64 20.81
N PRO A 23 20.46 -0.48 20.91
CA PRO A 23 19.94 -1.15 19.74
C PRO A 23 19.23 -0.11 18.89
N ALA A 24 19.63 0.00 17.62
CA ALA A 24 18.95 0.87 16.66
C ALA A 24 17.45 0.58 16.77
N ALA A 25 16.65 1.63 17.02
CA ALA A 25 15.21 1.50 17.12
C ALA A 25 14.71 0.72 15.91
N SER A 26 14.07 -0.42 16.17
CA SER A 26 13.51 -1.26 15.11
C SER A 26 12.40 -0.46 14.43
N THR A 27 12.69 0.01 13.22
CA THR A 27 11.77 0.82 12.42
C THR A 27 10.73 -0.08 11.77
N LYS A 28 9.44 0.29 11.71
CA LYS A 28 8.37 -0.63 11.26
C LYS A 28 7.82 -0.26 9.89
N ILE A 29 7.83 -1.19 8.94
CA ILE A 29 7.06 -1.12 7.69
C ILE A 29 5.63 -1.45 8.06
N THR A 30 4.70 -0.56 7.78
CA THR A 30 3.28 -0.79 8.01
C THR A 30 2.52 -0.69 6.70
N GLY A 31 1.29 -1.19 6.65
CA GLY A 31 0.52 -1.14 5.42
C GLY A 31 -0.85 -1.77 5.57
N THR A 32 -1.62 -1.71 4.49
CA THR A 32 -2.91 -2.41 4.39
C THR A 32 -2.97 -3.20 3.08
N ALA A 33 -3.44 -4.43 3.17
CA ALA A 33 -3.67 -5.32 2.04
C ALA A 33 -5.17 -5.42 1.77
N ALA A 34 -5.57 -5.05 0.54
CA ALA A 34 -6.92 -5.02 -0.04
C ALA A 34 -7.70 -3.71 0.10
N ALA A 35 -8.56 -3.51 -0.91
CA ALA A 35 -9.68 -2.58 -0.91
C ALA A 35 -10.95 -3.36 -0.58
N GLY A 36 -11.76 -2.87 0.37
CA GLY A 36 -12.95 -3.57 0.83
C GLY A 36 -12.68 -4.72 1.81
N ALA A 37 -13.16 -5.94 1.52
CA ALA A 37 -13.09 -7.05 2.47
C ALA A 37 -11.62 -7.41 2.81
N PRO A 38 -11.21 -7.36 4.09
CA PRO A 38 -9.85 -7.64 4.50
C PRO A 38 -9.38 -9.02 4.03
N ILE A 39 -8.24 -9.07 3.34
CA ILE A 39 -7.62 -10.34 2.94
C ILE A 39 -6.84 -10.89 4.13
N ILE A 40 -7.24 -12.07 4.62
CA ILE A 40 -6.45 -12.83 5.60
C ILE A 40 -5.34 -13.56 4.86
N GLY A 41 -4.10 -13.30 5.25
CA GLY A 41 -2.93 -13.90 4.61
C GLY A 41 -1.64 -13.50 5.28
N THR A 42 -0.54 -13.64 4.56
CA THR A 42 0.78 -13.24 5.04
C THR A 42 1.46 -12.33 4.04
N VAL A 43 2.13 -11.29 4.53
CA VAL A 43 3.06 -10.45 3.76
C VAL A 43 4.46 -10.96 4.00
N THR A 44 5.19 -11.23 2.91
CA THR A 44 6.63 -11.51 2.96
C THR A 44 7.38 -10.32 2.40
N VAL A 45 8.17 -9.67 3.25
CA VAL A 45 9.11 -8.63 2.83
C VAL A 45 10.44 -9.30 2.55
N LYS A 46 11.01 -9.04 1.38
CA LYS A 46 12.36 -9.46 1.00
C LYS A 46 13.23 -8.23 0.82
N ASP A 47 14.37 -8.18 1.48
CA ASP A 47 15.35 -7.12 1.28
C ASP A 47 16.21 -7.38 0.02
N SER A 48 17.04 -6.41 -0.36
CA SER A 48 17.93 -6.52 -1.52
C SER A 48 19.06 -7.54 -1.34
N LEU A 49 19.33 -7.97 -0.11
CA LEU A 49 20.31 -9.02 0.23
C LEU A 49 19.67 -10.42 0.23
N GLY A 50 18.36 -10.48 -0.01
CA GLY A 50 17.58 -11.71 -0.08
C GLY A 50 17.06 -12.21 1.27
N ALA A 51 17.27 -11.49 2.37
CA ALA A 51 16.67 -11.81 3.65
C ALA A 51 15.14 -11.60 3.57
N GLN A 52 14.38 -12.47 4.23
CA GLN A 52 12.93 -12.46 4.16
C GLN A 52 12.33 -12.41 5.56
N LYS A 53 11.28 -11.61 5.73
CA LYS A 53 10.47 -11.55 6.93
C LYS A 53 9.00 -11.66 6.56
N THR A 54 8.32 -12.64 7.14
CA THR A 54 6.90 -12.91 6.90
C THR A 54 6.08 -12.51 8.12
N VAL A 55 5.00 -11.75 7.90
CA VAL A 55 4.05 -11.35 8.94
C VAL A 55 2.62 -11.61 8.49
N GLY A 56 1.72 -11.86 9.43
CA GLY A 56 0.29 -11.98 9.14
C GLY A 56 -0.35 -10.64 8.81
N ILE A 57 -1.34 -10.66 7.93
CA ILE A 57 -2.28 -9.57 7.70
C ILE A 57 -3.39 -9.67 8.76
N GLN A 58 -3.66 -8.57 9.46
CA GLN A 58 -4.70 -8.48 10.47
C GLN A 58 -6.10 -8.48 9.83
N THR A 59 -7.13 -8.66 10.65
CA THR A 59 -8.53 -8.70 10.20
C THR A 59 -9.06 -7.40 9.60
N ASN A 60 -8.32 -6.30 9.71
CA ASN A 60 -8.61 -5.01 9.06
C ASN A 60 -7.70 -4.76 7.83
N GLY A 61 -7.00 -5.79 7.36
CA GLY A 61 -6.06 -5.70 6.25
C GLY A 61 -4.70 -5.13 6.66
N ALA A 62 -4.53 -4.63 7.89
CA ALA A 62 -3.29 -3.99 8.31
C ALA A 62 -2.17 -5.02 8.55
N TYR A 63 -0.92 -4.64 8.23
CA TYR A 63 0.26 -5.43 8.56
C TYR A 63 1.38 -4.54 9.08
N SER A 64 2.33 -5.14 9.81
CA SER A 64 3.51 -4.48 10.33
C SER A 64 4.71 -5.42 10.30
N VAL A 65 5.78 -5.03 9.63
CA VAL A 65 7.06 -5.74 9.55
C VAL A 65 8.12 -4.84 10.14
N ASP A 66 8.85 -5.26 11.18
CA ASP A 66 9.96 -4.43 11.66
C ASP A 66 11.10 -4.46 10.62
N ASP A 67 11.24 -3.38 9.85
CA ASP A 67 12.53 -2.93 9.31
C ASP A 67 12.60 -1.46 8.82
N ILE A 68 11.52 -0.72 8.49
CA ILE A 68 11.64 0.68 7.99
C ILE A 68 10.35 1.47 8.26
N ASN A 69 10.38 2.64 8.92
CA ASN A 69 9.23 3.51 9.24
C ASN A 69 8.54 4.06 7.98
N LYS A 70 7.85 3.21 7.22
CA LYS A 70 7.26 3.50 5.92
C LYS A 70 5.97 2.72 5.75
N THR A 71 4.97 3.39 5.19
CA THR A 71 3.73 2.76 4.75
C THR A 71 3.91 2.19 3.35
N VAL A 72 3.44 0.97 3.12
CA VAL A 72 3.30 0.35 1.80
C VAL A 72 1.91 -0.23 1.70
N ASN A 73 1.15 0.15 0.68
CA ASN A 73 -0.17 -0.42 0.43
C ASN A 73 -0.05 -1.59 -0.56
N ILE A 74 -0.81 -2.66 -0.34
CA ILE A 74 -0.91 -3.79 -1.28
C ILE A 74 -2.34 -3.77 -1.83
N THR A 75 -2.49 -3.27 -3.06
CA THR A 75 -3.77 -3.07 -3.73
C THR A 75 -3.70 -3.53 -5.19
N PRO A 76 -4.84 -3.71 -5.87
CA PRO A 76 -4.83 -3.96 -7.32
C PRO A 76 -4.09 -2.88 -8.13
N PHE A 77 -4.03 -1.64 -7.62
CA PHE A 77 -3.28 -0.56 -8.27
C PHE A 77 -1.76 -0.70 -8.06
N THR A 78 -1.30 -1.14 -6.89
CA THR A 78 0.12 -1.41 -6.69
C THR A 78 0.60 -2.59 -7.53
N ASP A 79 -0.26 -3.60 -7.73
CA ASP A 79 0.00 -4.71 -8.66
C ASP A 79 0.10 -4.21 -10.10
N LEU A 80 -0.80 -3.35 -10.54
CA LEU A 80 -0.74 -2.77 -11.89
C LEU A 80 0.53 -1.94 -12.11
N ILE A 81 0.95 -1.15 -11.11
CA ILE A 81 2.20 -0.40 -11.17
C ILE A 81 3.39 -1.33 -11.38
N VAL A 82 3.48 -2.42 -10.60
CA VAL A 82 4.55 -3.43 -10.78
C VAL A 82 4.45 -4.09 -12.15
N ALA A 83 3.24 -4.39 -12.62
CA ALA A 83 3.01 -5.03 -13.90
C ALA A 83 3.52 -4.18 -15.07
N ASN A 84 3.24 -2.87 -15.06
CA ASN A 84 3.71 -1.92 -16.09
C ASN A 84 5.21 -1.66 -16.02
N MET A 85 5.81 -1.73 -14.84
CA MET A 85 7.27 -1.65 -14.72
C MET A 85 7.94 -2.91 -15.29
N ALA A 86 7.38 -4.07 -14.99
CA ALA A 86 7.93 -5.36 -15.39
C ALA A 86 7.63 -5.73 -16.86
N GLY A 87 6.59 -5.16 -17.47
CA GLY A 87 6.13 -5.57 -18.80
C GLY A 87 5.29 -6.86 -18.78
N LEU A 88 4.83 -7.31 -17.61
CA LEU A 88 4.09 -8.56 -17.43
C LEU A 88 3.26 -8.53 -16.16
N ALA A 89 2.21 -9.35 -16.09
CA ALA A 89 1.31 -9.39 -14.93
C ALA A 89 2.08 -9.62 -13.61
N ALA A 90 1.76 -8.85 -12.57
CA ALA A 90 2.46 -8.86 -11.29
C ALA A 90 2.55 -10.26 -10.66
N LYS A 91 1.47 -11.06 -10.77
CA LYS A 91 1.46 -12.46 -10.34
C LYS A 91 2.58 -13.29 -10.99
N THR A 92 2.79 -13.12 -12.30
CA THR A 92 3.86 -13.79 -13.04
C THR A 92 5.23 -13.26 -12.64
N TYR A 93 5.33 -11.94 -12.43
CA TYR A 93 6.59 -11.30 -12.02
C TYR A 93 7.03 -11.78 -10.64
N PHE A 94 6.13 -11.83 -9.66
CA PHE A 94 6.46 -12.27 -8.31
C PHE A 94 6.80 -13.76 -8.22
N ALA A 95 6.40 -14.59 -9.20
CA ALA A 95 6.80 -15.99 -9.28
C ALA A 95 8.29 -16.16 -9.66
N ALA A 96 8.85 -15.23 -10.44
CA ALA A 96 10.26 -15.24 -10.86
C ALA A 96 10.80 -13.79 -10.98
N PRO A 97 11.05 -13.11 -9.85
CA PRO A 97 11.28 -11.67 -9.85
C PRO A 97 12.68 -11.29 -10.33
N ALA A 98 12.75 -10.23 -11.14
CA ALA A 98 13.98 -9.59 -11.61
C ALA A 98 14.10 -8.16 -11.05
N PHE A 99 14.52 -8.03 -9.78
CA PHE A 99 14.48 -6.76 -9.04
C PHE A 99 15.34 -5.64 -9.62
N SER A 100 16.34 -5.96 -10.45
CA SER A 100 17.15 -4.96 -11.15
C SER A 100 16.35 -4.09 -12.12
N VAL A 101 15.16 -4.55 -12.55
CA VAL A 101 14.25 -3.84 -13.45
C VAL A 101 13.33 -2.88 -12.69
N LEU A 102 13.26 -2.97 -11.36
CA LEU A 102 12.39 -2.10 -10.56
C LEU A 102 13.18 -0.96 -9.93
N THR A 103 13.48 0.06 -10.72
CA THR A 103 14.15 1.27 -10.20
C THR A 103 13.16 2.23 -9.53
N THR A 104 13.64 3.07 -8.60
CA THR A 104 12.80 4.10 -7.96
C THR A 104 12.27 5.12 -8.97
N ALA A 105 13.05 5.43 -10.01
CA ALA A 105 12.64 6.35 -11.08
C ALA A 105 11.46 5.77 -11.87
N GLU A 106 11.54 4.49 -12.27
CA GLU A 106 10.46 3.81 -12.97
C GLU A 106 9.23 3.62 -12.09
N LEU A 107 9.41 3.36 -10.79
CA LEU A 107 8.29 3.28 -9.84
C LEU A 107 7.53 4.60 -9.75
N ASN A 108 8.27 5.71 -9.65
CA ASN A 108 7.67 7.04 -9.61
C ASN A 108 6.97 7.40 -10.93
N ALA A 109 7.57 7.05 -12.07
CA ALA A 109 6.97 7.26 -13.38
C ALA A 109 5.67 6.43 -13.54
N ALA A 110 5.71 5.13 -13.23
CA ALA A 110 4.54 4.25 -13.32
C ALA A 110 3.42 4.70 -12.36
N ARG A 111 3.75 5.12 -11.13
CA ARG A 111 2.79 5.72 -10.19
C ARG A 111 2.15 6.97 -10.78
N GLN A 112 2.94 7.87 -11.36
CA GLN A 112 2.41 9.11 -11.96
C GLN A 112 1.51 8.81 -13.16
N THR A 113 1.92 7.89 -14.03
CA THR A 113 1.11 7.44 -15.17
C THR A 113 -0.23 6.90 -14.68
N LEU A 114 -0.25 5.97 -13.71
CA LEU A 114 -1.52 5.45 -13.19
C LEU A 114 -2.37 6.54 -12.52
N THR A 115 -1.76 7.46 -11.77
CA THR A 115 -2.46 8.59 -11.15
C THR A 115 -3.15 9.45 -12.21
N ASN A 116 -2.46 9.75 -13.33
CA ASN A 116 -3.04 10.50 -14.43
C ASN A 116 -4.22 9.76 -15.07
N ARG A 117 -4.10 8.43 -15.22
CA ARG A 117 -5.17 7.61 -15.82
C ARG A 117 -6.42 7.55 -14.95
N LEU A 118 -6.27 7.61 -13.63
CA LEU A 118 -7.37 7.59 -12.66
C LEU A 118 -7.85 9.00 -12.25
N LEU A 119 -7.26 10.07 -12.78
CA LEU A 119 -7.45 11.44 -12.29
C LEU A 119 -8.92 11.87 -12.23
N THR A 120 -9.72 11.49 -13.22
CA THR A 120 -11.14 11.79 -13.29
C THR A 120 -11.93 11.18 -12.12
N ILE A 121 -11.66 9.92 -11.81
CA ILE A 121 -12.28 9.20 -10.69
C ILE A 121 -11.77 9.72 -9.35
N LEU A 122 -10.46 9.95 -9.22
CA LEU A 122 -9.87 10.50 -8.00
C LEU A 122 -10.52 11.84 -7.64
N ASN A 123 -10.65 12.74 -8.63
CA ASN A 123 -11.32 14.02 -8.44
C ASN A 123 -12.80 13.86 -8.09
N ALA A 124 -13.52 12.97 -8.78
CA ALA A 124 -14.94 12.71 -8.52
C ALA A 124 -15.18 12.16 -7.10
N MET A 125 -14.21 11.45 -6.53
CA MET A 125 -14.24 10.90 -5.17
C MET A 125 -13.61 11.83 -4.12
N GLY A 126 -13.19 13.05 -4.51
CA GLY A 126 -12.57 14.02 -3.60
C GLY A 126 -11.16 13.63 -3.13
N VAL A 127 -10.49 12.71 -3.82
CA VAL A 127 -9.12 12.31 -3.56
C VAL A 127 -8.17 13.23 -4.33
N SER A 128 -7.19 13.84 -3.65
CA SER A 128 -6.22 14.72 -4.29
C SER A 128 -5.44 14.00 -5.39
N ALA A 129 -5.20 14.68 -6.51
CA ALA A 129 -4.29 14.21 -7.57
C ALA A 129 -2.84 14.00 -7.07
N SER A 130 -2.47 14.60 -5.93
CA SER A 130 -1.17 14.39 -5.28
C SER A 130 -1.15 13.21 -4.31
N PHE A 131 -2.24 12.46 -4.19
CA PHE A 131 -2.33 11.31 -3.29
C PHE A 131 -1.32 10.24 -3.71
N ASP A 132 -0.49 9.78 -2.77
CA ASP A 132 0.48 8.72 -3.05
C ASP A 132 -0.24 7.36 -2.98
N LEU A 133 -0.55 6.80 -4.15
CA LEU A 133 -1.19 5.49 -4.33
C LEU A 133 -0.44 4.35 -3.62
N LEU A 134 0.87 4.51 -3.39
CA LEU A 134 1.73 3.45 -2.86
C LEU A 134 1.91 3.53 -1.34
N ARG A 135 1.94 4.74 -0.78
CA ARG A 135 2.40 4.95 0.61
C ARG A 135 1.53 5.87 1.46
N SER A 136 0.46 6.45 0.93
CA SER A 136 -0.47 7.20 1.77
C SER A 136 -1.11 6.27 2.81
N SER A 137 -1.39 6.80 4.00
CA SER A 137 -2.16 6.04 4.99
C SER A 137 -3.50 5.62 4.39
N PHE A 138 -3.87 4.37 4.60
CA PHE A 138 -5.03 3.77 3.99
C PHE A 138 -5.93 3.13 5.06
N ALA A 139 -7.24 3.35 4.92
CA ALA A 139 -8.28 2.70 5.72
C ALA A 139 -9.24 1.99 4.76
N ALA A 140 -9.52 0.71 5.01
CA ALA A 140 -10.51 -0.07 4.29
C ALA A 140 -11.93 0.21 4.85
N ASP A 141 -12.41 1.44 4.71
CA ASP A 141 -13.66 1.93 5.29
C ASP A 141 -14.71 2.41 4.26
N HIS A 142 -14.48 2.07 3.00
CA HIS A 142 -15.27 2.43 1.82
C HIS A 142 -15.37 3.94 1.57
N SER A 143 -14.39 4.72 2.06
CA SER A 143 -14.35 6.17 1.90
C SER A 143 -13.06 6.64 1.24
N GLY A 144 -13.05 7.87 0.73
CA GLY A 144 -11.89 8.49 0.08
C GLY A 144 -11.29 7.57 -1.00
N PHE A 145 -10.04 7.17 -0.80
CA PHE A 145 -9.34 6.28 -1.74
C PHE A 145 -9.83 4.83 -1.72
N ASP A 146 -10.34 4.30 -0.59
CA ASP A 146 -10.96 2.97 -0.59
C ASP A 146 -12.26 2.98 -1.41
N GLY A 147 -13.04 4.05 -1.30
CA GLY A 147 -14.20 4.26 -2.17
C GLY A 147 -13.84 4.32 -3.66
N VAL A 148 -12.67 4.85 -4.02
CA VAL A 148 -12.15 4.79 -5.42
C VAL A 148 -11.91 3.34 -5.85
N MET A 149 -11.39 2.50 -4.96
CA MET A 149 -11.14 1.10 -5.26
C MET A 149 -12.41 0.25 -5.25
N ASP A 150 -13.46 0.67 -4.54
CA ASP A 150 -14.78 0.04 -4.65
C ASP A 150 -15.44 0.28 -6.01
N VAL A 151 -15.16 1.44 -6.64
CA VAL A 151 -15.74 1.82 -7.93
C VAL A 151 -14.85 1.52 -9.12
N VAL A 152 -13.54 1.30 -8.93
CA VAL A 152 -12.62 0.96 -10.01
C VAL A 152 -12.07 -0.44 -9.85
N ARG A 153 -12.31 -1.28 -10.86
CA ARG A 153 -11.73 -2.62 -10.95
C ARG A 153 -10.53 -2.63 -11.86
N VAL A 154 -9.48 -3.32 -11.43
CA VAL A 154 -8.34 -3.70 -12.27
C VAL A 154 -8.35 -5.19 -12.48
N SER A 155 -8.16 -5.62 -13.72
CA SER A 155 -7.99 -7.02 -14.10
C SER A 155 -6.80 -7.15 -15.04
N THR A 156 -5.90 -8.10 -14.79
CA THR A 156 -4.75 -8.38 -15.66
C THR A 156 -4.94 -9.70 -16.38
N ASP A 157 -4.70 -9.72 -17.69
CA ASP A 157 -4.66 -10.92 -18.50
C ASP A 157 -3.21 -11.26 -18.88
N PRO A 158 -2.64 -12.36 -18.33
CA PRO A 158 -1.27 -12.76 -18.61
C PRO A 158 -1.08 -13.33 -20.03
N ALA A 159 -2.14 -13.78 -20.71
CA ALA A 159 -2.04 -14.31 -22.06
C ALA A 159 -1.84 -13.20 -23.10
N THR A 160 -2.55 -12.09 -22.92
CA THR A 160 -2.48 -10.91 -23.79
C THR A 160 -1.52 -9.83 -23.30
N GLN A 161 -0.89 -10.04 -22.13
CA GLN A 161 -0.03 -9.06 -21.45
C GLN A 161 -0.69 -7.68 -21.33
N SER A 162 -1.98 -7.67 -21.02
CA SER A 162 -2.77 -6.45 -20.91
C SER A 162 -3.47 -6.38 -19.56
N ALA A 163 -3.78 -5.16 -19.12
CA ALA A 163 -4.72 -4.93 -18.02
C ALA A 163 -5.95 -4.16 -18.51
N THR A 164 -7.07 -4.40 -17.84
CA THR A 164 -8.33 -3.66 -18.01
C THR A 164 -8.57 -2.87 -16.74
N ILE A 165 -8.78 -1.56 -16.88
CA ILE A 165 -9.24 -0.69 -15.81
C ILE A 165 -10.69 -0.33 -16.12
N THR A 166 -11.60 -0.70 -15.23
CA THR A 166 -13.05 -0.54 -15.41
C THR A 166 -13.61 0.35 -14.31
N ASP A 167 -14.35 1.39 -14.68
CA ASP A 167 -15.29 2.07 -13.79
C ASP A 167 -16.53 1.17 -13.65
N LEU A 168 -16.73 0.62 -12.45
CA LEU A 168 -17.85 -0.27 -12.14
C LEU A 168 -19.20 0.43 -12.08
N VAL A 169 -19.23 1.77 -11.97
CA VAL A 169 -20.48 2.53 -11.93
C VAL A 169 -21.04 2.73 -13.32
N ASN A 170 -20.19 3.09 -14.29
CA ASN A 170 -20.63 3.39 -15.66
C ASN A 170 -20.22 2.33 -16.69
N LEU A 171 -19.49 1.30 -16.26
CA LEU A 171 -18.94 0.22 -17.10
C LEU A 171 -18.04 0.73 -18.24
N THR A 172 -17.49 1.93 -18.10
CA THR A 172 -16.45 2.44 -18.99
C THR A 172 -15.14 1.76 -18.66
N GLN A 173 -14.33 1.50 -19.67
CA GLN A 173 -13.07 0.81 -19.49
C GLN A 173 -11.98 1.37 -20.40
N ILE A 174 -10.75 1.29 -19.93
CA ILE A 174 -9.54 1.51 -20.72
C ILE A 174 -8.69 0.25 -20.66
N GLN A 175 -7.99 -0.01 -21.77
CA GLN A 175 -6.96 -1.04 -21.80
C GLN A 175 -5.60 -0.45 -21.49
N ASP A 176 -4.77 -1.24 -20.83
CA ASP A 176 -3.36 -1.03 -20.59
C ASP A 176 -2.58 -2.14 -21.27
N ASP A 177 -1.68 -1.78 -22.18
CA ASP A 177 -0.68 -2.72 -22.66
C ASP A 177 0.48 -2.70 -21.66
N LEU A 178 0.72 -3.80 -20.96
CA LEU A 178 1.72 -3.85 -19.89
C LEU A 178 3.14 -3.57 -20.40
N ALA A 179 3.41 -3.77 -21.69
CA ALA A 179 4.69 -3.43 -22.31
C ALA A 179 4.85 -1.92 -22.55
N SER A 180 3.75 -1.16 -22.57
CA SER A 180 3.74 0.28 -22.78
C SER A 180 3.89 1.05 -21.47
N LYS A 181 5.05 1.70 -21.27
CA LYS A 181 5.31 2.53 -20.08
C LYS A 181 4.72 3.94 -20.15
N THR A 182 4.15 4.33 -21.28
CA THR A 182 3.76 5.71 -21.58
C THR A 182 2.28 5.90 -21.84
N ASP A 183 1.46 4.84 -21.75
CA ASP A 183 0.01 4.99 -21.91
C ASP A 183 -0.56 5.86 -20.79
N SER A 184 -1.01 7.06 -21.14
CA SER A 184 -1.66 8.00 -20.22
C SER A 184 -3.16 8.15 -20.50
N THR A 185 -3.77 7.20 -21.21
CA THR A 185 -5.19 7.22 -21.54
C THR A 185 -6.01 7.31 -20.25
N THR A 186 -6.73 8.41 -20.09
CA THR A 186 -7.50 8.67 -18.87
C THR A 186 -8.83 7.95 -18.92
N LEU A 187 -9.23 7.35 -17.79
CA LEU A 187 -10.56 6.77 -17.65
C LEU A 187 -11.59 7.90 -17.80
N PRO A 188 -12.67 7.73 -18.58
CA PRO A 188 -13.66 8.78 -18.78
C PRO A 188 -14.23 9.31 -17.47
N ALA A 189 -14.70 10.56 -17.48
CA ALA A 189 -15.41 11.10 -16.34
C ALA A 189 -16.69 10.28 -16.08
N PRO A 190 -17.01 10.00 -14.80
CA PRO A 190 -18.23 9.30 -14.44
C PRO A 190 -19.48 10.03 -14.93
N ALA A 191 -20.44 9.31 -15.50
CA ALA A 191 -21.70 9.90 -15.95
C ALA A 191 -22.65 10.23 -14.78
N THR A 192 -22.46 9.57 -13.65
CA THR A 192 -23.18 9.78 -12.39
C THR A 192 -22.21 10.15 -11.28
N SER A 193 -22.71 10.88 -10.28
CA SER A 193 -21.94 11.24 -9.09
C SER A 193 -21.50 9.97 -8.35
N LEU A 194 -20.21 9.62 -8.43
CA LEU A 194 -19.67 8.42 -7.79
C LEU A 194 -19.79 8.47 -6.27
N SER A 195 -19.65 9.67 -5.68
CA SER A 195 -19.78 9.89 -4.24
C SER A 195 -21.19 9.56 -3.74
N ASP A 196 -22.23 9.86 -4.53
CA ASP A 196 -23.61 9.52 -4.20
C ASP A 196 -23.85 8.01 -4.27
N THR A 197 -23.24 7.34 -5.25
CA THR A 197 -23.30 5.87 -5.39
C THR A 197 -22.62 5.16 -4.22
N VAL A 198 -21.42 5.59 -3.81
CA VAL A 198 -20.70 5.02 -2.65
C VAL A 198 -21.47 5.30 -1.35
N THR A 199 -22.02 6.50 -1.18
CA THR A 199 -22.88 6.85 -0.03
C THR A 199 -24.13 5.97 0.04
N SER A 200 -24.75 5.73 -1.11
CA SER A 200 -25.93 4.86 -1.22
C SER A 200 -25.59 3.41 -0.86
N LEU A 201 -24.48 2.87 -1.36
CA LEU A 201 -24.00 1.52 -1.04
C LEU A 201 -23.78 1.35 0.47
N LYS A 202 -23.10 2.31 1.09
CA LYS A 202 -22.87 2.32 2.55
C LYS A 202 -24.20 2.33 3.31
N SER A 203 -25.15 3.15 2.88
CA SER A 203 -26.47 3.25 3.49
C SER A 203 -27.28 1.95 3.37
N ILE A 204 -27.19 1.26 2.23
CA ILE A 204 -27.80 -0.06 2.02
C ILE A 204 -27.17 -1.09 2.97
N ASN A 205 -25.84 -1.17 3.03
CA ASN A 205 -25.14 -2.09 3.93
C ASN A 205 -25.49 -1.84 5.40
N GLN A 206 -25.54 -0.56 5.81
CA GLN A 206 -25.96 -0.19 7.15
C GLN A 206 -27.41 -0.60 7.43
N THR A 207 -28.31 -0.42 6.46
CA THR A 207 -29.72 -0.82 6.60
C THR A 207 -29.85 -2.34 6.76
N LEU A 208 -29.10 -3.12 5.96
CA LEU A 208 -29.08 -4.59 6.06
C LEU A 208 -28.48 -5.06 7.40
N ALA A 209 -27.41 -4.41 7.88
CA ALA A 209 -26.82 -4.72 9.18
C ALA A 209 -27.81 -4.43 10.33
N ASN A 210 -28.50 -3.29 10.28
CA ASN A 210 -29.53 -2.92 11.25
C ASN A 210 -30.69 -3.92 11.22
N PHE A 211 -31.14 -4.32 10.04
CA PHE A 211 -32.17 -5.35 9.88
C PHE A 211 -31.74 -6.68 10.50
N SER A 212 -30.52 -7.15 10.20
CA SER A 212 -29.99 -8.40 10.78
C SER A 212 -29.85 -8.33 12.30
N ALA A 213 -29.43 -7.19 12.85
CA ALA A 213 -29.31 -6.99 14.29
C ALA A 213 -30.65 -7.16 15.02
N VAL A 214 -31.76 -6.70 14.41
CA VAL A 214 -33.11 -6.87 14.97
C VAL A 214 -33.48 -8.35 15.14
N PHE A 215 -33.07 -9.24 14.22
CA PHE A 215 -33.33 -10.69 14.34
C PHE A 215 -32.49 -11.35 15.42
N VAL A 216 -31.25 -10.90 15.65
CA VAL A 216 -30.40 -11.42 16.73
C VAL A 216 -31.02 -11.07 18.09
N THR A 217 -31.54 -9.85 18.25
CA THR A 217 -32.19 -9.41 19.51
C THR A 217 -33.57 -10.01 19.77
N LEU A 218 -34.20 -10.65 18.78
CA LEU A 218 -35.51 -11.30 18.90
C LEU A 218 -35.41 -12.80 19.26
N LEU A 219 -34.20 -13.35 19.26
CA LEU A 219 -33.92 -14.77 19.55
C LEU A 219 -33.31 -15.00 20.95
N ASP A 220 -33.08 -13.94 21.72
CA ASP A 220 -32.78 -13.98 23.17
C ASP A 220 -34.06 -13.69 23.98
#